data_AF-A0A4Q7FBH9-F1
#
_entry.id   AF-A0A4Q7FBH9-F1
#
_cell.length_a   1.000
_cell.length_b   1.000
_cell.length_c   1.000
_cell.angle_alpha   90.00
_cell.angle_beta   90.00
_cell.angle_gamma   90.00
#
_symmetry.space_group_name_H-M   'P 1'
#
loop_
_entity.id
_entity.type
_entity.pdbx_description
1 polymer ?
#
loop_
_entity_poly.entity_id
_entity_poly.type
_entity_poly.pdbx_seq_one_letter_code
_entity_poly.pdbx_strand_id
1 'polypeptide(L)'
;MNVRLDRFGLRRCAGIGERLARAVTVASVSFGRSLLWLLAAIIVGCGIWMLLPLSKGNSAQPVTTGLAAVETAPSGDAAAAGSPASEAQAPAMAELGRLRISSQTWRRGGLGSKALVTFTLRNDNDYAVKDVEIVCAFARRDGSHLTDRSRVLVEPVSMKSRKTYAHIPVGFVNVNADQAKCSLVAARRA
;
A
#
# COMPACT_ATOMS: atom_id res chain seq x y z
N MET A 1 70.91 -7.89 -35.76
CA MET A 1 70.01 -7.39 -36.82
C MET A 1 68.61 -7.22 -36.23
N ASN A 2 68.05 -6.03 -36.45
CA ASN A 2 66.63 -5.62 -36.42
C ASN A 2 65.89 -5.42 -35.08
N VAL A 3 65.84 -4.13 -34.73
CA VAL A 3 64.92 -3.38 -33.87
C VAL A 3 63.60 -3.09 -34.60
N ARG A 4 62.45 -3.09 -33.89
CA ARG A 4 61.16 -2.36 -34.12
C ARG A 4 60.10 -2.98 -33.19
N LEU A 5 59.15 -2.35 -32.49
CA LEU A 5 58.41 -1.06 -32.41
C LEU A 5 57.85 -1.01 -30.94
N ASP A 6 57.27 0.01 -30.31
CA ASP A 6 56.81 1.35 -30.69
C ASP A 6 56.66 2.21 -29.42
N ARG A 7 56.53 3.51 -29.63
CA ARG A 7 56.39 4.61 -28.68
C ARG A 7 54.93 5.06 -28.62
N PHE A 8 54.25 4.96 -27.48
CA PHE A 8 53.08 5.79 -27.09
C PHE A 8 52.91 5.66 -25.56
N GLY A 9 52.79 6.67 -24.70
CA GLY A 9 52.56 8.09 -24.86
C GLY A 9 51.71 8.55 -23.66
N LEU A 10 52.34 8.99 -22.56
CA LEU A 10 51.67 9.73 -21.49
C LEU A 10 51.15 11.06 -22.04
N ARG A 11 49.83 11.22 -22.20
CA ARG A 11 49.16 12.54 -22.26
C ARG A 11 47.63 12.44 -22.27
N ARG A 12 46.99 12.62 -21.10
CA ARG A 12 45.80 13.49 -20.94
C ARG A 12 45.26 13.47 -19.50
N CYS A 13 45.63 14.47 -18.72
CA CYS A 13 44.88 14.94 -17.55
C CYS A 13 44.94 16.47 -17.54
N ALA A 14 44.16 17.12 -18.42
CA ALA A 14 44.06 18.58 -18.48
C ALA A 14 42.78 19.02 -19.21
N GLY A 15 41.60 18.64 -18.70
CA GLY A 15 40.35 19.05 -19.36
C GLY A 15 39.06 19.03 -18.54
N ILE A 16 39.10 18.69 -17.25
CA ILE A 16 37.87 18.48 -16.45
C ILE A 16 37.60 19.67 -15.50
N GLY A 17 38.60 20.49 -15.18
CA GLY A 17 38.45 21.59 -14.22
C GLY A 17 37.59 22.78 -14.68
N GLU A 18 37.59 23.13 -15.97
CA GLU A 18 36.95 24.37 -16.43
C GLU A 18 35.43 24.25 -16.68
N ARG A 19 34.89 23.04 -16.82
CA ARG A 19 33.45 22.84 -17.07
C ARG A 19 32.59 22.92 -15.82
N LEU A 20 33.17 22.66 -14.64
CA LEU A 20 32.46 22.72 -13.36
C LEU A 20 32.24 24.16 -12.89
N ALA A 21 33.17 25.08 -13.18
CA ALA A 21 33.05 26.48 -12.75
C ALA A 21 31.92 27.25 -13.47
N ARG A 22 31.62 26.95 -14.74
CA ARG A 22 30.54 27.62 -15.49
C ARG A 22 29.13 27.10 -15.18
N ALA A 23 28.99 25.91 -14.60
CA ALA A 23 27.69 25.34 -14.27
C ALA A 23 27.09 25.93 -12.97
N VAL A 24 27.94 26.37 -12.05
CA VAL A 24 27.51 26.85 -10.72
C VAL A 24 26.86 28.25 -10.77
N THR A 25 27.28 29.12 -11.70
CA THR A 25 26.75 30.48 -11.76
C THR A 25 25.37 30.57 -12.41
N VAL A 26 25.04 29.71 -13.39
CA VAL A 26 23.73 29.72 -14.07
C VAL A 26 22.59 29.20 -13.18
N ALA A 27 22.88 28.33 -12.21
CA ALA A 27 21.88 27.77 -11.31
C ALA A 27 21.35 28.74 -10.24
N SER A 28 22.03 29.87 -10.01
CA SER A 28 21.70 30.80 -8.91
C SER A 28 20.62 31.84 -9.26
N VAL A 29 20.43 32.17 -10.55
CA VAL A 29 19.53 33.26 -10.96
C VAL A 29 18.10 32.76 -11.26
N SER A 30 17.94 31.50 -11.66
CA SER A 30 16.62 30.92 -12.01
C SER A 30 15.78 30.54 -10.78
N PHE A 31 16.43 30.20 -9.65
CA PHE A 31 15.75 29.77 -8.44
C PHE A 31 15.02 30.92 -7.71
N GLY A 32 15.64 32.11 -7.65
CA GLY A 32 15.04 33.29 -6.99
C GLY A 32 13.78 33.80 -7.69
N ARG A 33 13.75 33.75 -9.02
CA ARG A 33 12.61 34.22 -9.82
C ARG A 33 11.41 33.26 -9.73
N SER A 34 11.65 31.95 -9.65
CA SER A 34 10.60 30.95 -9.44
C SER A 34 9.98 31.03 -8.03
N LEU A 35 10.81 31.29 -7.01
CA LEU A 35 10.34 31.44 -5.63
C LEU A 35 9.45 32.68 -5.45
N LEU A 36 9.81 33.81 -6.08
CA LEU A 36 8.99 35.03 -6.06
C LEU A 36 7.61 34.82 -6.70
N TRP A 37 7.52 34.09 -7.81
CA TRP A 37 6.24 33.77 -8.44
C TRP A 37 5.38 32.82 -7.60
N LEU A 38 5.99 31.84 -6.92
CA LEU A 38 5.28 30.95 -5.99
C LEU A 38 4.70 31.71 -4.79
N LEU A 39 5.46 32.62 -4.19
CA LEU A 39 4.98 33.43 -3.06
C LEU A 39 3.83 34.36 -3.48
N ALA A 40 3.91 34.98 -4.66
CA ALA A 40 2.83 35.81 -5.19
C ALA A 40 1.53 34.99 -5.42
N ALA A 41 1.63 33.78 -5.96
CA ALA A 41 0.47 32.91 -6.16
C ALA A 41 -0.20 32.48 -4.84
N ILE A 42 0.58 32.21 -3.79
CA ILE A 42 0.06 31.84 -2.46
C ILE A 42 -0.73 33.00 -1.85
N ILE A 43 -0.22 34.24 -1.93
CA ILE A 43 -0.89 35.43 -1.37
C ILE A 43 -2.25 35.66 -2.04
N VAL A 44 -2.32 35.54 -3.38
CA VAL A 44 -3.58 35.68 -4.13
C VAL A 44 -4.56 34.55 -3.80
N GLY A 45 -4.07 33.30 -3.70
CA GLY A 45 -4.90 32.15 -3.33
C GLY A 45 -5.51 32.27 -1.92
N CYS A 46 -4.72 32.69 -0.92
CA CYS A 46 -5.20 32.88 0.45
C CYS A 46 -6.20 34.04 0.57
N GLY A 47 -6.00 35.13 -0.19
CA GLY A 47 -6.95 36.25 -0.22
C GLY A 47 -8.32 35.87 -0.75
N ILE A 48 -8.37 34.99 -1.77
CA ILE A 48 -9.62 34.49 -2.35
C ILE A 48 -10.36 33.55 -1.40
N TRP A 49 -9.63 32.77 -0.57
CA TRP A 49 -10.25 31.84 0.38
C TRP A 49 -10.91 32.51 1.58
N MET A 50 -10.50 33.74 1.93
CA MET A 50 -11.10 34.53 3.02
C MET A 50 -12.42 35.22 2.64
N LEU A 51 -12.80 35.22 1.35
CA LEU A 51 -14.01 35.88 0.85
C LEU A 51 -15.21 34.93 0.68
N LEU A 52 -15.09 33.65 1.09
CA LEU A 52 -16.24 32.76 1.13
C LEU A 52 -16.95 32.87 2.48
N PRO A 53 -18.22 33.33 2.53
CA PRO A 53 -18.99 33.33 3.75
C PRO A 53 -19.25 31.88 4.17
N LEU A 54 -18.73 31.52 5.36
CA LEU A 54 -18.96 30.25 6.02
C LEU A 54 -20.46 30.09 6.31
N SER A 55 -21.15 29.38 5.44
CA SER A 55 -22.58 29.10 5.57
C SER A 55 -22.83 28.26 6.82
N LYS A 56 -23.55 28.88 7.74
CA LYS A 56 -23.96 28.40 9.06
C LYS A 56 -25.22 27.56 8.92
N GLY A 57 -25.20 26.34 9.47
CA GLY A 57 -26.43 25.63 9.87
C GLY A 57 -26.42 24.13 9.58
N ASN A 58 -26.04 23.33 10.57
CA ASN A 58 -26.56 21.96 10.69
C ASN A 58 -27.40 21.90 11.97
N SER A 59 -28.69 22.18 11.83
CA SER A 59 -29.68 21.97 12.88
C SER A 59 -29.92 20.46 13.00
N ALA A 60 -29.29 19.82 13.98
CA ALA A 60 -29.67 18.48 14.41
C ALA A 60 -30.84 18.59 15.39
N GLN A 61 -32.04 18.16 14.97
CA GLN A 61 -33.11 17.84 15.92
C GLN A 61 -32.88 16.43 16.50
N PRO A 62 -33.07 16.24 17.82
CA PRO A 62 -33.12 14.91 18.42
C PRO A 62 -34.55 14.36 18.32
N VAL A 63 -34.75 13.31 17.50
CA VAL A 63 -36.01 12.56 17.50
C VAL A 63 -35.91 11.46 18.55
N THR A 64 -36.50 11.79 19.72
CA THR A 64 -37.29 10.93 20.61
C THR A 64 -37.18 9.41 20.41
N THR A 65 -36.53 8.77 21.38
CA THR A 65 -36.56 7.33 21.65
C THR A 65 -37.97 6.91 22.08
N GLY A 66 -38.69 6.24 21.19
CA GLY A 66 -39.96 5.59 21.48
C GLY A 66 -39.73 4.22 22.13
N LEU A 67 -39.99 4.14 23.42
CA LEU A 67 -40.20 2.89 24.15
C LEU A 67 -41.43 2.18 23.58
N ALA A 68 -41.27 0.93 23.16
CA ALA A 68 -42.35 -0.04 23.08
C ALA A 68 -41.83 -1.37 23.62
N ALA A 69 -42.20 -1.63 24.87
CA ALA A 69 -42.26 -2.96 25.44
C ALA A 69 -43.27 -3.82 24.65
N VAL A 70 -43.05 -5.13 24.62
CA VAL A 70 -44.07 -6.18 24.84
C VAL A 70 -43.37 -7.55 24.82
N GLU A 71 -43.35 -8.13 26.01
CA GLU A 71 -43.70 -9.51 26.35
C GLU A 71 -42.71 -10.67 26.12
N THR A 72 -42.27 -11.16 27.27
CA THR A 72 -41.66 -12.46 27.53
C THR A 72 -42.76 -13.51 27.69
N ALA A 73 -42.66 -14.66 27.03
CA ALA A 73 -43.19 -15.93 27.56
C ALA A 73 -42.42 -17.14 26.97
N PRO A 74 -41.99 -18.09 27.81
CA PRO A 74 -41.18 -19.26 27.43
C PRO A 74 -42.00 -20.57 27.33
N SER A 75 -41.33 -21.63 26.90
CA SER A 75 -41.64 -23.10 26.99
C SER A 75 -41.72 -23.75 25.60
N GLY A 76 -41.04 -24.85 25.30
CA GLY A 76 -40.18 -25.71 26.11
C GLY A 76 -39.53 -26.81 25.26
N ASP A 77 -38.53 -27.46 25.88
CA ASP A 77 -38.10 -28.87 25.80
C ASP A 77 -37.83 -29.54 24.44
N ALA A 78 -36.87 -30.44 24.25
CA ALA A 78 -35.71 -30.93 24.97
C ALA A 78 -35.00 -31.93 24.01
N ALA A 79 -33.82 -32.39 24.40
CA ALA A 79 -33.14 -33.62 23.96
C ALA A 79 -32.14 -33.53 22.78
N ALA A 80 -30.88 -33.34 23.19
CA ALA A 80 -29.78 -34.28 22.97
C ALA A 80 -29.55 -34.85 21.55
N ALA A 81 -28.48 -34.36 20.93
CA ALA A 81 -27.53 -35.24 20.25
C ALA A 81 -26.12 -34.70 20.51
N GLY A 82 -25.37 -35.39 21.37
CA GLY A 82 -23.94 -35.18 21.50
C GLY A 82 -23.23 -35.65 20.23
N SER A 83 -22.30 -34.84 19.75
CA SER A 83 -21.25 -35.29 18.86
C SER A 83 -19.97 -34.52 19.20
N PRO A 84 -18.83 -35.20 19.43
CA PRO A 84 -17.59 -34.56 19.87
C PRO A 84 -16.81 -33.99 18.67
N ALA A 85 -15.88 -33.10 18.99
CA ALA A 85 -14.78 -32.66 18.14
C ALA A 85 -15.15 -31.80 16.91
N SER A 86 -15.11 -30.50 17.11
CA SER A 86 -14.08 -29.75 16.40
C SER A 86 -13.59 -28.68 17.37
N GLU A 87 -12.35 -28.82 17.84
CA GLU A 87 -11.63 -27.69 18.38
C GLU A 87 -11.85 -26.54 17.39
N ALA A 88 -12.61 -25.54 17.83
CA ALA A 88 -12.59 -24.24 17.22
C ALA A 88 -11.17 -23.72 17.47
N GLN A 89 -10.23 -24.23 16.69
CA GLN A 89 -8.91 -23.69 16.53
C GLN A 89 -9.16 -22.31 15.96
N ALA A 90 -9.23 -21.33 16.88
CA ALA A 90 -9.11 -19.94 16.54
C ALA A 90 -7.99 -19.86 15.49
N PRO A 91 -8.27 -19.31 14.30
CA PRO A 91 -7.28 -19.28 13.24
C PRO A 91 -6.05 -18.66 13.84
N ALA A 92 -4.97 -19.44 13.91
CA ALA A 92 -3.75 -19.02 14.56
C ALA A 92 -3.24 -17.79 13.80
N MET A 93 -3.61 -16.60 14.28
CA MET A 93 -2.92 -15.34 13.98
C MET A 93 -1.41 -15.43 14.28
N ALA A 94 -0.98 -16.52 14.93
CA ALA A 94 0.31 -16.72 15.57
C ALA A 94 1.44 -17.27 14.68
N GLU A 95 1.21 -17.71 13.43
CA GLU A 95 2.32 -18.28 12.62
C GLU A 95 2.89 -17.35 11.53
N LEU A 96 2.53 -16.07 11.56
CA LEU A 96 3.14 -15.06 10.67
C LEU A 96 4.64 -14.89 10.91
N GLY A 97 5.17 -15.19 12.12
CA GLY A 97 6.61 -15.28 12.41
C GLY A 97 7.46 -14.19 11.74
N ARG A 98 8.55 -14.61 11.07
CA ARG A 98 9.41 -13.74 10.25
C ARG A 98 8.98 -13.68 8.77
N LEU A 99 7.67 -13.75 8.51
CA LEU A 99 7.09 -13.59 7.18
C LEU A 99 6.79 -12.10 6.93
N ARG A 100 7.21 -11.56 5.79
CA ARG A 100 6.88 -10.16 5.42
C ARG A 100 6.73 -9.96 3.93
N ILE A 101 5.90 -8.99 3.57
CA ILE A 101 5.85 -8.45 2.21
C ILE A 101 7.00 -7.45 2.07
N SER A 102 7.93 -7.76 1.17
CA SER A 102 9.16 -6.97 0.97
C SER A 102 9.03 -5.90 -0.12
N SER A 103 8.12 -6.12 -1.07
CA SER A 103 7.73 -5.16 -2.09
C SER A 103 6.30 -5.46 -2.50
N GLN A 104 5.57 -4.42 -2.89
CA GLN A 104 4.23 -4.54 -3.42
C GLN A 104 3.98 -3.44 -4.45
N THR A 105 3.25 -3.80 -5.48
CA THR A 105 2.65 -2.90 -6.45
C THR A 105 1.26 -3.41 -6.77
N TRP A 106 0.43 -2.55 -7.30
CA TRP A 106 -0.90 -2.93 -7.73
C TRP A 106 -1.25 -2.18 -9.00
N ARG A 107 -2.20 -2.73 -9.75
CA ARG A 107 -2.79 -2.08 -10.90
C ARG A 107 -4.24 -2.49 -11.04
N ARG A 108 -5.01 -1.66 -11.73
CA ARG A 108 -6.32 -2.04 -12.24
C ARG A 108 -6.18 -2.86 -13.52
N GLY A 109 -7.07 -3.83 -13.69
CA GLY A 109 -7.30 -4.56 -14.93
C GLY A 109 -8.81 -4.72 -15.18
N GLY A 110 -9.19 -5.47 -16.21
CA GLY A 110 -10.59 -5.80 -16.49
C GLY A 110 -11.50 -4.56 -16.55
N LEU A 111 -11.19 -3.63 -17.46
CA LEU A 111 -11.90 -2.34 -17.64
C LEU A 111 -11.82 -1.37 -16.45
N GLY A 112 -10.90 -1.59 -15.50
CA GLY A 112 -10.64 -0.67 -14.41
C GLY A 112 -11.25 -1.09 -13.07
N SER A 113 -12.05 -2.16 -13.01
CA SER A 113 -12.69 -2.59 -11.77
C SER A 113 -11.96 -3.74 -11.07
N LYS A 114 -11.10 -4.49 -11.76
CA LYS A 114 -10.38 -5.64 -11.16
C LYS A 114 -9.05 -5.20 -10.57
N ALA A 115 -8.80 -5.48 -9.31
CA ALA A 115 -7.52 -5.23 -8.65
C ALA A 115 -6.56 -6.42 -8.86
N LEU A 116 -5.40 -6.13 -9.45
CA LEU A 116 -4.30 -7.06 -9.63
C LEU A 116 -3.13 -6.58 -8.77
N VAL A 117 -2.66 -7.42 -7.85
CA VAL A 117 -1.53 -7.11 -6.98
C VAL A 117 -0.31 -7.93 -7.38
N THR A 118 0.85 -7.29 -7.35
CA THR A 118 2.14 -7.97 -7.51
C THR A 118 2.94 -7.70 -6.24
N PHE A 119 3.38 -8.74 -5.55
CA PHE A 119 4.14 -8.56 -4.33
C PHE A 119 5.14 -9.69 -4.11
N THR A 120 6.16 -9.39 -3.33
CA THR A 120 7.23 -10.33 -3.03
C THR A 120 7.22 -10.67 -1.54
N LEU A 121 6.85 -11.91 -1.24
CA LEU A 121 6.82 -12.48 0.09
C LEU A 121 8.20 -13.01 0.47
N ARG A 122 8.69 -12.64 1.63
CA ARG A 122 9.94 -13.15 2.20
C ARG A 122 9.63 -13.97 3.44
N ASN A 123 10.03 -15.24 3.40
CA ASN A 123 9.92 -16.18 4.50
C ASN A 123 11.30 -16.35 5.15
N ASP A 124 11.56 -15.63 6.24
CA ASP A 124 12.80 -15.83 7.03
C ASP A 124 12.61 -16.86 8.16
N ASN A 125 11.51 -17.62 8.15
CA ASN A 125 11.33 -18.75 9.06
C ASN A 125 12.22 -19.93 8.66
N ASP A 126 12.42 -20.83 9.61
CA ASP A 126 13.07 -22.14 9.49
C ASP A 126 12.11 -23.25 9.04
N TYR A 127 10.92 -22.86 8.60
CA TYR A 127 9.89 -23.74 8.06
C TYR A 127 9.25 -23.13 6.82
N ALA A 128 8.74 -24.00 5.94
CA ALA A 128 7.95 -23.58 4.80
C ALA A 128 6.54 -23.18 5.24
N VAL A 129 5.93 -22.23 4.51
CA VAL A 129 4.56 -21.75 4.77
C VAL A 129 3.70 -21.94 3.52
N LYS A 130 2.40 -22.12 3.71
CA LYS A 130 1.38 -22.24 2.66
C LYS A 130 0.09 -21.55 3.12
N ASP A 131 -0.87 -21.46 2.21
CA ASP A 131 -2.19 -20.86 2.46
C ASP A 131 -2.07 -19.46 3.06
N VAL A 132 -1.22 -18.65 2.45
CA VAL A 132 -0.94 -17.29 2.92
C VAL A 132 -2.13 -16.41 2.60
N GLU A 133 -2.79 -15.89 3.63
CA GLU A 133 -3.87 -14.93 3.50
C GLU A 133 -3.34 -13.51 3.52
N ILE A 134 -3.63 -12.78 2.44
CA ILE A 134 -3.38 -11.34 2.35
C ILE A 134 -4.70 -10.58 2.45
N VAL A 135 -4.65 -9.41 3.07
CA VAL A 135 -5.71 -8.39 3.00
C VAL A 135 -5.11 -7.12 2.45
N CYS A 136 -5.72 -6.60 1.38
CA CYS A 136 -5.35 -5.35 0.74
C CYS A 136 -6.41 -4.30 1.01
N ALA A 137 -6.00 -3.22 1.66
CA ALA A 137 -6.81 -2.03 1.86
C ALA A 137 -6.61 -1.07 0.69
N PHE A 138 -7.72 -0.61 0.11
CA PHE A 138 -7.76 0.33 -1.00
C PHE A 138 -8.25 1.68 -0.52
N ALA A 139 -7.57 2.74 -0.94
CA ALA A 139 -7.86 4.10 -0.55
C ALA A 139 -7.88 5.03 -1.77
N ARG A 140 -8.60 6.15 -1.63
CA ARG A 140 -8.54 7.28 -2.57
C ARG A 140 -7.19 7.98 -2.49
N ARG A 141 -6.97 8.92 -3.41
CA ARG A 141 -5.77 9.77 -3.44
C ARG A 141 -5.59 10.60 -2.16
N ASP A 142 -6.69 11.01 -1.53
CA ASP A 142 -6.70 11.74 -0.26
C ASP A 142 -6.43 10.84 0.96
N GLY A 143 -6.23 9.53 0.77
CA GLY A 143 -6.01 8.56 1.83
C GLY A 143 -7.30 8.02 2.47
N SER A 144 -8.48 8.50 2.07
CA SER A 144 -9.75 7.97 2.57
C SER A 144 -9.94 6.51 2.16
N HIS A 145 -10.30 5.67 3.13
CA HIS A 145 -10.54 4.24 2.91
C HIS A 145 -11.75 4.02 2.01
N LEU A 146 -11.67 3.02 1.13
CA LEU A 146 -12.77 2.63 0.25
C LEU A 146 -13.25 1.21 0.50
N THR A 147 -12.31 0.26 0.51
CA THR A 147 -12.66 -1.16 0.57
C THR A 147 -11.44 -1.99 0.93
N ASP A 148 -11.69 -3.12 1.59
CA ASP A 148 -10.70 -4.16 1.82
C ASP A 148 -11.04 -5.39 0.99
N ARG A 149 -10.01 -6.06 0.47
CA ARG A 149 -10.14 -7.33 -0.25
C ARG A 149 -9.13 -8.34 0.27
N SER A 150 -9.61 -9.54 0.58
CA SER A 150 -8.77 -10.64 1.02
C SER A 150 -8.51 -11.65 -0.10
N ARG A 151 -7.38 -12.34 -0.02
CA ARG A 151 -7.05 -13.45 -0.92
C ARG A 151 -6.16 -14.45 -0.20
N VAL A 152 -6.52 -15.73 -0.27
CA VAL A 152 -5.67 -16.83 0.17
C VAL A 152 -4.84 -17.34 -1.01
N LEU A 153 -3.54 -17.53 -0.77
CA LEU A 153 -2.56 -18.04 -1.71
C LEU A 153 -2.12 -19.43 -1.29
N VAL A 154 -2.60 -20.43 -2.02
CA VAL A 154 -2.39 -21.85 -1.72
C VAL A 154 -0.96 -22.31 -1.97
N GLU A 155 -0.21 -21.59 -2.80
CA GLU A 155 1.13 -22.05 -3.19
C GLU A 155 2.13 -21.92 -2.02
N PRO A 156 2.91 -22.96 -1.73
CA PRO A 156 3.89 -22.93 -0.66
C PRO A 156 5.06 -22.00 -0.98
N VAL A 157 5.70 -21.55 0.10
CA VAL A 157 6.89 -20.69 0.13
C VAL A 157 7.90 -21.37 1.03
N SER A 158 9.02 -21.80 0.47
CA SER A 158 10.06 -22.53 1.19
C SER A 158 10.64 -21.71 2.34
N MET A 159 11.25 -22.40 3.32
CA MET A 159 11.99 -21.74 4.40
C MET A 159 13.14 -20.88 3.87
N LYS A 160 13.47 -19.80 4.59
CA LYS A 160 14.57 -18.87 4.26
C LYS A 160 14.58 -18.40 2.80
N SER A 161 13.41 -18.26 2.19
CA SER A 161 13.26 -18.00 0.76
C SER A 161 12.42 -16.75 0.49
N ARG A 162 12.31 -16.42 -0.80
CA ARG A 162 11.53 -15.30 -1.31
C ARG A 162 10.73 -15.79 -2.51
N LYS A 163 9.44 -15.43 -2.56
CA LYS A 163 8.53 -15.77 -3.66
C LYS A 163 7.78 -14.53 -4.11
N THR A 164 7.76 -14.30 -5.43
CA THR A 164 7.00 -13.20 -6.03
C THR A 164 5.71 -13.75 -6.62
N TYR A 165 4.60 -13.15 -6.20
CA TYR A 165 3.28 -13.40 -6.75
C TYR A 165 2.95 -12.25 -7.69
N ALA A 166 2.80 -12.53 -8.98
CA ALA A 166 2.57 -11.51 -10.00
C ALA A 166 1.11 -11.49 -10.45
N HIS A 167 0.55 -10.28 -10.55
CA HIS A 167 -0.80 -10.04 -11.08
C HIS A 167 -1.90 -10.89 -10.42
N ILE A 168 -1.80 -11.12 -9.11
CA ILE A 168 -2.79 -11.86 -8.36
C ILE A 168 -4.10 -11.06 -8.32
N PRO A 169 -5.23 -11.63 -8.78
CA PRO A 169 -6.51 -11.00 -8.62
C PRO A 169 -6.96 -11.08 -7.16
N VAL A 170 -7.20 -9.93 -6.53
CA VAL A 170 -7.74 -9.86 -5.15
C VAL A 170 -9.23 -9.54 -5.13
N GLY A 171 -9.80 -9.14 -6.25
CA GLY A 171 -11.24 -8.91 -6.40
C GLY A 171 -11.54 -7.64 -7.19
N PHE A 172 -12.78 -7.19 -7.09
CA PHE A 172 -13.23 -5.94 -7.70
C PHE A 172 -13.16 -4.78 -6.70
N VAL A 173 -12.70 -3.62 -7.15
CA VAL A 173 -12.50 -2.43 -6.33
C VAL A 173 -13.22 -1.23 -6.92
N ASN A 174 -13.48 -0.24 -6.09
CA ASN A 174 -14.06 1.02 -6.54
C ASN A 174 -13.12 1.69 -7.56
N VAL A 175 -13.69 2.25 -8.62
CA VAL A 175 -12.94 2.93 -9.69
C VAL A 175 -12.10 4.11 -9.19
N ASN A 176 -12.47 4.70 -8.05
CA ASN A 176 -11.77 5.82 -7.43
C ASN A 176 -10.59 5.41 -6.52
N ALA A 177 -10.28 4.11 -6.39
CA ALA A 177 -9.15 3.67 -5.59
C ALA A 177 -7.83 4.06 -6.25
N ASP A 178 -7.01 4.91 -5.65
CA ASP A 178 -5.71 5.30 -6.24
C ASP A 178 -4.52 4.69 -5.49
N GLN A 179 -4.76 4.16 -4.30
CA GLN A 179 -3.74 3.56 -3.45
C GLN A 179 -4.18 2.18 -2.99
N ALA A 180 -3.22 1.29 -2.78
CA ALA A 180 -3.44 -0.01 -2.18
C ALA A 180 -2.27 -0.38 -1.26
N LYS A 181 -2.57 -0.98 -0.12
CA LYS A 181 -1.59 -1.54 0.81
C LYS A 181 -2.04 -2.91 1.24
N CYS A 182 -1.23 -3.93 0.96
CA CYS A 182 -1.48 -5.29 1.39
C CYS A 182 -0.73 -5.61 2.68
N SER A 183 -1.34 -6.46 3.49
CA SER A 183 -0.83 -6.96 4.76
C SER A 183 -1.07 -8.46 4.82
N LEU A 184 -0.23 -9.16 5.59
CA LEU A 184 -0.40 -10.58 5.88
C LEU A 184 -1.32 -10.72 7.09
N VAL A 185 -2.31 -11.60 6.99
CA VAL A 185 -3.28 -11.83 8.07
C VAL A 185 -3.12 -13.23 8.65
N ALA A 186 -2.89 -14.22 7.78
CA ALA A 186 -2.67 -15.59 8.21
C ALA A 186 -1.70 -16.33 7.27
N ALA A 187 -1.10 -17.39 7.79
CA ALA A 187 -0.35 -18.38 7.02
C ALA A 187 -0.34 -19.68 7.82
N ARG A 188 -0.18 -20.81 7.14
CA ARG A 188 -0.05 -22.14 7.76
C ARG A 188 1.35 -22.69 7.51
N ARG A 189 1.92 -23.43 8.46
CA ARG A 189 3.10 -24.27 8.17
C ARG A 189 2.78 -25.31 7.09
N ALA A 190 3.71 -25.49 6.15
CA ALA A 190 3.54 -26.38 5.00
C ALA A 190 3.81 -27.84 5.33
#